data_AF-A0A397JLH3-F1
#
_entry.id   AF-A0A397JLH3-F1
#
_cell.length_a   1.000
_cell.length_b   1.000
_cell.length_c   1.000
_cell.angle_alpha   90.00
_cell.angle_beta   90.00
_cell.angle_gamma   90.00
#
_symmetry.space_group_name_H-M   'P 1'
#
loop_
_entity.id
_entity.type
_entity.pdbx_description
1 polymer ?
#
loop_
_entity_poly.entity_id
_entity_poly.type
_entity_poly.pdbx_seq_one_letter_code
_entity_poly.pdbx_strand_id
1 'polypeptide(L)'
;MIICSNFCVQTGYNLIISCECPATKTTTSADIPTINKYKIETLNEYQQVYKHFEQQIVKYNKTKRSLVLYFMKANEIRTEIKDSDFTNIHQQNLEKTKKLFGDNSKCQEEIKTFYELQDDLRMISEAYNKAVLDGIYE
;
A
#
# COMPACT_ATOMS: atom_id res chain seq x y z
N MET A 1 -4.98 -6.95 15.33
CA MET A 1 -3.59 -6.48 15.39
C MET A 1 -2.69 -7.67 15.08
N ILE A 2 -2.22 -7.76 13.84
CA ILE A 2 -1.11 -8.64 13.43
C ILE A 2 -0.12 -7.70 12.77
N ILE A 3 1.06 -7.60 13.39
CA ILE A 3 2.17 -6.75 13.00
C ILE A 3 2.94 -7.52 11.93
N CYS A 4 2.90 -7.07 10.68
CA CYS A 4 3.81 -7.54 9.64
C CYS A 4 4.92 -6.49 9.45
N SER A 5 5.87 -6.47 10.39
CA SER A 5 7.15 -5.81 10.18
C SER A 5 8.03 -6.74 9.36
N ASN A 6 8.22 -6.46 8.06
CA ASN A 6 9.31 -7.04 7.27
C ASN A 6 9.69 -6.09 6.13
N PHE A 7 10.56 -5.13 6.46
CA PHE A 7 11.33 -4.36 5.49
C PHE A 7 12.41 -5.29 4.93
N CYS A 8 12.25 -5.75 3.68
CA CYS A 8 13.29 -6.54 3.01
C CYS A 8 14.08 -5.62 2.07
N VAL A 9 15.31 -5.28 2.46
CA VAL A 9 16.29 -4.59 1.61
C VAL A 9 17.14 -5.66 0.95
N GLN A 10 17.02 -5.78 -0.38
CA GLN A 10 17.75 -6.76 -1.17
C GLN A 10 19.17 -6.24 -1.47
N THR A 11 20.19 -6.75 -0.78
CA THR A 11 21.58 -6.69 -1.23
C THR A 11 21.94 -8.03 -1.86
N GLY A 12 22.37 -8.00 -3.12
CA GLY A 12 22.54 -9.18 -3.95
C GLY A 12 23.62 -10.12 -3.44
N TYR A 13 23.21 -11.29 -2.96
CA TYR A 13 23.83 -12.61 -3.18
C TYR A 13 22.71 -13.64 -2.97
N ASN A 14 22.69 -14.71 -3.77
CA ASN A 14 21.65 -15.74 -3.78
C ASN A 14 21.15 -16.13 -2.38
N LEU A 15 19.88 -15.83 -2.08
CA LEU A 15 19.16 -16.45 -0.98
C LEU A 15 17.78 -16.86 -1.50
N ILE A 16 17.62 -18.16 -1.72
CA ILE A 16 16.31 -18.80 -1.87
C ILE A 16 15.64 -18.66 -0.50
N ILE A 17 14.72 -17.69 -0.36
CA ILE A 17 13.84 -17.63 0.80
C ILE A 17 12.53 -18.27 0.36
N SER A 18 12.38 -19.57 0.65
CA SER A 18 11.05 -20.15 0.79
C SER A 18 10.36 -19.41 1.93
N CYS A 19 9.34 -18.62 1.62
CA CYS A 19 8.41 -18.08 2.60
C CYS A 19 7.55 -19.23 3.15
N GLU A 20 8.09 -20.04 4.05
CA GLU A 20 7.28 -20.95 4.85
C GLU A 20 6.65 -20.16 5.99
N CYS A 21 5.42 -19.70 5.77
CA CYS A 21 4.54 -19.28 6.86
C CYS A 21 4.28 -20.51 7.77
N PRO A 22 4.35 -20.38 9.11
CA PRO A 22 4.02 -21.49 9.98
C PRO A 22 2.55 -21.90 9.74
N ALA A 23 2.36 -23.17 9.40
CA ALA A 23 1.06 -23.77 9.14
C ALA A 23 0.15 -23.66 10.37
N THR A 24 -0.79 -22.73 10.34
CA THR A 24 -1.92 -22.67 11.26
C THR A 24 -3.20 -23.01 10.52
N LYS A 25 -3.56 -24.31 10.63
CA LYS A 25 -4.89 -24.92 10.56
C LYS A 25 -5.91 -24.24 9.64
N THR A 26 -6.17 -24.91 8.53
CA THR A 26 -7.36 -24.79 7.70
C THR A 26 -8.62 -24.82 8.57
N THR A 27 -9.16 -23.65 8.86
CA THR A 27 -10.59 -23.49 9.06
C THR A 27 -11.09 -22.94 7.74
N THR A 28 -11.76 -23.79 6.96
CA THR A 28 -12.54 -23.39 5.80
C THR A 28 -13.53 -22.34 6.29
N SER A 29 -13.16 -21.06 6.13
CA SER A 29 -14.12 -19.97 6.19
C SER A 29 -15.03 -20.21 5.02
N ALA A 30 -16.17 -20.85 5.30
CA ALA A 30 -17.31 -20.89 4.40
C ALA A 30 -17.45 -19.54 3.70
N ASP A 31 -17.73 -19.57 2.41
CA ASP A 31 -17.95 -18.45 1.51
C ASP A 31 -18.82 -17.38 2.17
N ILE A 32 -18.21 -16.46 2.93
CA ILE A 32 -18.83 -15.18 3.21
C ILE A 32 -18.67 -14.46 1.87
N PRO A 33 -19.75 -14.25 1.10
CA PRO A 33 -19.64 -13.48 -0.12
C PRO A 33 -19.05 -12.16 0.32
N THR A 34 -17.85 -11.84 -0.17
CA THR A 34 -17.26 -10.53 0.09
C THR A 34 -18.19 -9.57 -0.62
N ILE A 35 -19.15 -9.00 0.11
CA ILE A 35 -20.14 -8.09 -0.45
C ILE A 35 -19.32 -6.90 -0.94
N ASN A 36 -19.16 -6.80 -2.25
CA ASN A 36 -18.47 -5.67 -2.85
C ASN A 36 -19.22 -4.41 -2.44
N LYS A 37 -18.50 -3.49 -1.77
CA LYS A 37 -19.01 -2.19 -1.33
C LYS A 37 -19.67 -1.41 -2.47
N TYR A 38 -19.20 -1.61 -3.69
CA TYR A 38 -19.70 -0.98 -4.90
C TYR A 38 -20.63 -1.95 -5.63
N LYS A 39 -21.93 -1.86 -5.32
CA LYS A 39 -22.97 -2.54 -6.09
C LYS A 39 -23.48 -1.57 -7.16
N ILE A 40 -23.53 -2.03 -8.41
CA ILE A 40 -24.03 -1.26 -9.55
C ILE A 40 -25.18 -2.06 -10.15
N GLU A 41 -26.40 -1.55 -10.03
CA GLU A 41 -27.62 -2.15 -10.61
C GLU A 41 -28.27 -1.21 -11.62
N THR A 42 -27.88 0.06 -11.62
CA THR A 42 -28.43 1.11 -12.50
C THR A 42 -27.33 1.93 -13.16
N LEU A 43 -27.66 2.53 -14.29
CA LEU A 43 -26.75 3.45 -15.01
C LEU A 43 -26.35 4.66 -14.14
N ASN A 44 -27.25 5.14 -13.29
CA ASN A 44 -26.96 6.25 -12.37
C ASN A 44 -25.92 5.85 -11.32
N GLU A 45 -26.01 4.65 -10.75
CA GLU A 45 -24.99 4.14 -9.82
C GLU A 45 -23.65 3.95 -10.52
N TYR A 46 -23.65 3.45 -11.76
CA TYR A 46 -22.45 3.35 -12.58
C TYR A 46 -21.74 4.71 -12.70
N GLN A 47 -22.48 5.77 -13.03
CA GLN A 47 -21.92 7.13 -13.12
C GLN A 47 -21.41 7.67 -11.78
N GLN A 48 -22.04 7.32 -10.66
CA GLN A 48 -21.58 7.72 -9.33
C GLN A 48 -20.28 7.03 -8.93
N VAL A 49 -20.20 5.71 -9.15
CA VAL A 49 -18.98 4.95 -8.90
C VAL A 49 -17.86 5.43 -9.82
N TYR A 50 -18.16 5.82 -11.07
CA TYR A 50 -17.17 6.43 -11.98
C TYR A 50 -16.53 7.68 -11.39
N LYS A 51 -17.38 8.61 -10.90
CA LYS A 51 -16.89 9.85 -10.28
C LYS A 51 -16.06 9.56 -9.03
N HIS A 52 -16.45 8.57 -8.23
CA HIS A 52 -15.67 8.14 -7.07
C HIS A 52 -14.32 7.56 -7.50
N PHE A 53 -14.27 6.74 -8.55
CA PHE A 53 -13.03 6.22 -9.12
C PHE A 53 -12.07 7.34 -9.53
N GLU A 54 -12.54 8.36 -10.26
CA GLU A 54 -11.72 9.51 -10.66
C GLU A 54 -11.13 10.25 -9.45
N GLN A 55 -11.89 10.35 -8.35
CA GLN A 55 -11.37 10.95 -7.12
C GLN A 55 -10.32 10.06 -6.44
N GLN A 56 -10.54 8.75 -6.38
CA GLN A 56 -9.63 7.81 -5.74
C GLN A 56 -8.32 7.66 -6.51
N ILE A 57 -8.35 7.67 -7.85
CA ILE A 57 -7.12 7.58 -8.67
C ILE A 57 -6.23 8.81 -8.48
N VAL A 58 -6.82 10.00 -8.33
CA VAL A 58 -6.08 11.24 -8.03
C VAL A 58 -5.38 11.12 -6.67
N LYS A 59 -6.09 10.66 -5.63
CA LYS A 59 -5.50 10.44 -4.30
C LYS A 59 -4.39 9.39 -4.35
N TYR A 60 -4.63 8.26 -5.01
CA TYR A 60 -3.66 7.19 -5.16
C TYR A 60 -2.37 7.67 -5.81
N ASN A 61 -2.47 8.41 -6.92
CA ASN A 61 -1.32 8.95 -7.62
C ASN A 61 -0.53 9.96 -6.77
N LYS A 62 -1.24 10.79 -5.96
CA LYS A 62 -0.60 11.72 -5.03
C LYS A 62 0.17 10.98 -3.93
N THR A 63 -0.46 9.99 -3.29
CA THR A 63 0.17 9.16 -2.26
C THR A 63 1.37 8.40 -2.82
N LYS A 64 1.23 7.78 -4.01
CA LYS A 64 2.32 7.10 -4.71
C LYS A 64 3.53 8.01 -4.93
N ARG A 65 3.32 9.24 -5.42
CA ARG A 65 4.40 10.22 -5.60
C ARG A 65 5.08 10.57 -4.28
N SER A 66 4.31 10.76 -3.22
CA SER A 66 4.85 11.07 -1.89
C SER A 66 5.71 9.92 -1.34
N LEU A 67 5.27 8.67 -1.51
CA LEU A 67 6.06 7.48 -1.13
C LEU A 67 7.37 7.35 -1.92
N VAL A 68 7.39 7.73 -3.21
CA VAL A 68 8.65 7.80 -3.97
C VAL A 68 9.62 8.81 -3.36
N LEU A 69 9.14 9.97 -2.90
CA LEU A 69 9.98 10.96 -2.24
C LEU A 69 10.54 10.43 -0.91
N TYR A 70 9.75 9.68 -0.14
CA TYR A 70 10.24 9.02 1.06
C TYR A 70 11.34 8.00 0.76
N PHE A 71 11.19 7.23 -0.32
CA PHE A 71 12.23 6.30 -0.77
C PHE A 71 13.53 7.03 -1.16
N MET A 72 13.44 8.16 -1.87
CA MET A 72 14.61 8.98 -2.21
C MET A 72 15.33 9.46 -0.94
N LYS A 73 14.59 10.00 0.04
CA LYS A 73 15.15 10.45 1.33
C LYS A 73 15.79 9.32 2.13
N ALA A 74 15.21 8.12 2.11
CA ALA A 74 15.81 6.96 2.76
C ALA A 74 17.17 6.61 2.14
N ASN A 75 17.27 6.69 0.80
CA ASN A 75 18.53 6.47 0.11
C ASN A 75 19.57 7.55 0.41
N GLU A 76 19.17 8.82 0.48
CA GLU A 76 20.05 9.93 0.88
C GLU A 76 20.64 9.68 2.27
N ILE A 77 19.79 9.38 3.26
CA ILE A 77 20.25 9.08 4.64
C ILE A 77 21.18 7.86 4.65
N ARG A 78 20.86 6.82 3.89
CA ARG A 78 21.71 5.62 3.78
C ARG A 78 23.10 5.97 3.23
N THR A 79 23.17 6.81 2.20
CA THR A 79 24.45 7.28 1.64
C THR A 79 25.21 8.13 2.65
N GLU A 80 24.54 9.08 3.32
CA GLU A 80 25.17 9.89 4.38
C GLU A 80 25.75 9.04 5.52
N ILE A 81 25.07 7.95 5.90
CA ILE A 81 25.59 7.00 6.91
C ILE A 81 26.80 6.24 6.38
N LYS A 82 26.77 5.79 5.13
CA LYS A 82 27.86 5.00 4.53
C LYS A 82 29.15 5.81 4.38
N ASP A 83 29.03 7.09 4.06
CA ASP A 83 30.16 7.95 3.73
C ASP A 83 30.74 8.66 4.96
N SER A 84 30.22 8.41 6.17
CA SER A 84 30.59 9.13 7.39
C SER A 84 31.29 8.27 8.43
N ASP A 85 32.49 8.70 8.83
CA ASP A 85 33.25 8.13 9.96
C ASP A 85 32.94 8.82 11.31
N PHE A 86 32.00 9.78 11.34
CA PHE A 86 31.76 10.63 12.51
C PHE A 86 30.47 10.27 13.27
N THR A 87 30.60 9.98 14.57
CA THR A 87 29.50 9.60 15.46
C THR A 87 28.34 10.62 15.51
N ASN A 88 28.64 11.91 15.37
CA ASN A 88 27.62 12.97 15.41
C ASN A 88 26.67 12.91 14.19
N ILE A 89 27.21 12.59 13.00
CA ILE A 89 26.40 12.42 11.78
C ILE A 89 25.49 11.20 11.93
N HIS A 90 25.99 10.13 12.54
CA HIS A 90 25.21 8.93 12.81
C HIS A 90 24.00 9.21 13.73
N GLN A 91 24.21 9.97 14.82
CA GLN A 91 23.12 10.33 15.73
C GLN A 91 22.07 11.21 15.06
N GLN A 92 22.49 12.21 14.26
CA GLN A 92 21.55 13.07 13.52
C GLN A 92 20.72 12.26 12.52
N ASN A 93 21.35 11.32 11.81
CA ASN A 93 20.67 10.48 10.83
C ASN A 93 19.72 9.47 11.47
N LEU A 94 20.03 8.97 12.67
CA LEU A 94 19.10 8.17 13.46
C LEU A 94 17.83 8.96 13.81
N GLU A 95 17.98 10.20 14.29
CA GLU A 95 16.83 11.05 14.63
C GLU A 95 16.01 11.46 13.39
N LYS A 96 16.66 11.77 12.26
CA LYS A 96 15.97 11.98 10.97
C LYS A 96 15.16 10.74 10.56
N THR A 97 15.73 9.55 10.70
CA THR A 97 15.09 8.28 10.34
C THR A 97 13.85 8.03 11.20
N LYS A 98 13.97 8.14 12.54
CA LYS A 98 12.83 7.99 13.45
C LYS A 98 11.69 8.97 13.12
N LYS A 99 12.03 10.24 12.82
CA LYS A 99 11.04 11.26 12.47
C LYS A 99 10.32 10.97 11.16
N LEU A 100 11.05 10.49 10.14
CA LEU A 100 10.51 10.27 8.80
C LEU A 100 9.80 8.93 8.65
N PHE A 101 10.24 7.89 9.35
CA PHE A 101 9.84 6.50 9.13
C PHE A 101 9.37 5.77 10.39
N GLY A 102 9.35 6.42 11.56
CA GLY A 102 8.81 5.84 12.78
C GLY A 102 7.32 5.49 12.67
N ASP A 103 6.81 4.71 13.62
CA ASP A 103 5.46 4.13 13.55
C ASP A 103 4.34 5.18 13.45
N ASN A 104 4.54 6.34 14.09
CA ASN A 104 3.61 7.48 14.05
C ASN A 104 3.99 8.52 12.98
N SER A 105 4.84 8.15 12.03
CA SER A 105 5.26 9.05 10.96
C SER A 105 4.20 9.16 9.88
N LYS A 106 4.17 10.31 9.22
CA LYS A 106 3.35 10.53 8.03
C LYS A 106 3.64 9.51 6.91
N CYS A 107 4.88 9.00 6.82
CA CYS A 107 5.22 7.95 5.85
C CYS A 107 4.41 6.67 6.10
N GLN A 108 4.32 6.23 7.35
CA GLN A 108 3.54 5.05 7.72
C GLN A 108 2.05 5.24 7.45
N GLU A 109 1.50 6.42 7.75
CA GLU A 109 0.11 6.76 7.42
C GLU A 109 -0.14 6.71 5.90
N GLU A 110 0.78 7.21 5.10
CA GLU A 110 0.68 7.18 3.64
C GLU A 110 0.84 5.77 3.06
N ILE A 111 1.67 4.91 3.66
CA ILE A 111 1.75 3.49 3.27
C ILE A 111 0.41 2.80 3.53
N LYS A 112 -0.17 2.99 4.72
CA LYS A 112 -1.49 2.43 5.04
C LYS A 112 -2.55 2.92 4.05
N THR A 113 -2.60 4.23 3.82
CA THR A 113 -3.53 4.86 2.88
C THR A 113 -3.34 4.33 1.46
N PHE A 114 -2.10 4.07 1.04
CA PHE A 114 -1.80 3.52 -0.29
C PHE A 114 -2.42 2.15 -0.51
N TYR A 115 -2.30 1.24 0.47
CA TYR A 115 -2.92 -0.09 0.38
C TYR A 115 -4.44 -0.04 0.47
N GLU A 116 -5.00 0.83 1.31
CA GLU A 116 -6.46 1.05 1.37
C GLU A 116 -7.00 1.57 0.04
N LEU A 117 -6.32 2.52 -0.60
CA LEU A 117 -6.70 3.02 -1.93
C LEU A 117 -6.55 1.96 -3.02
N GLN A 118 -5.51 1.13 -2.96
CA GLN A 118 -5.32 0.04 -3.90
C GLN A 118 -6.46 -0.99 -3.82
N ASP A 119 -6.89 -1.33 -2.59
CA ASP A 119 -8.00 -2.24 -2.37
C ASP A 119 -9.35 -1.62 -2.80
N ASP A 120 -9.59 -0.34 -2.49
CA ASP A 120 -10.80 0.37 -2.92
C ASP A 120 -10.90 0.43 -4.45
N LEU A 121 -9.80 0.72 -5.15
CA LEU A 121 -9.74 0.71 -6.62
C LEU A 121 -9.97 -0.69 -7.20
N ARG A 122 -9.46 -1.74 -6.54
CA ARG A 122 -9.71 -3.13 -6.93
C ARG A 122 -11.21 -3.47 -6.83
N MET A 123 -11.84 -3.13 -5.71
CA MET A 123 -13.28 -3.35 -5.51
C MET A 123 -14.12 -2.59 -6.55
N ILE A 124 -13.76 -1.35 -6.88
CA ILE A 124 -14.44 -0.59 -7.95
C ILE A 124 -14.29 -1.31 -9.30
N SER A 125 -13.10 -1.78 -9.65
CA SER A 125 -12.86 -2.52 -10.90
C SER A 125 -13.71 -3.80 -10.98
N GLU A 126 -13.78 -4.57 -9.90
CA GLU A 126 -14.63 -5.76 -9.82
C GLU A 126 -16.12 -5.42 -10.02
N ALA A 127 -16.61 -4.31 -9.44
CA ALA A 127 -17.98 -3.85 -9.61
C ALA A 127 -18.29 -3.43 -11.05
N TYR A 128 -17.36 -2.74 -11.70
CA TYR A 128 -17.47 -2.35 -13.11
C TYR A 128 -17.53 -3.55 -14.04
N ASN A 129 -16.62 -4.50 -13.87
CA ASN A 129 -16.60 -5.71 -14.69
C ASN A 129 -17.92 -6.48 -14.56
N LYS A 130 -18.47 -6.53 -13.35
CA LYS A 130 -19.79 -7.13 -13.13
C LYS A 130 -20.91 -6.36 -13.81
N ALA A 131 -20.97 -5.03 -13.66
CA ALA A 131 -21.98 -4.20 -14.32
C ALA A 131 -21.95 -4.34 -15.85
N VAL A 132 -20.75 -4.50 -16.43
CA VAL A 132 -20.57 -4.78 -17.86
C VAL A 132 -21.15 -6.13 -18.23
N LEU A 133 -20.87 -7.19 -17.46
CA LEU A 133 -21.47 -8.51 -17.69
C LEU A 133 -23.00 -8.49 -17.57
N ASP A 134 -23.52 -7.67 -16.67
CA ASP A 134 -24.96 -7.51 -16.43
C ASP A 134 -25.64 -6.58 -17.45
N GLY A 135 -24.90 -5.97 -18.39
CA GLY A 135 -25.44 -5.11 -19.45
C GLY A 135 -25.82 -3.69 -19.02
N ILE A 136 -25.29 -3.20 -17.89
CA ILE A 136 -25.70 -1.94 -17.23
C ILE A 136 -24.87 -0.72 -17.74
N TYR A 137 -24.29 -0.82 -18.95
CA TYR A 137 -23.25 0.12 -19.42
C TYR A 137 -23.66 1.06 -20.57
N GLU A 138 -24.95 1.09 -20.95
CA GLU A 138 -25.53 2.08 -21.88
C GLU A 138 -26.91 2.59 -21.43
#